data_AF-A0A9D0J7A3-F1
#
_entry.id   AF-A0A9D0J7A3-F1
#
_cell.length_a   1.000
_cell.length_b   1.000
_cell.length_c   1.000
_cell.angle_alpha   90.00
_cell.angle_beta   90.00
_cell.angle_gamma   90.00
#
_symmetry.space_group_name_H-M   'P 1'
#
loop_
_entity.id
_entity.type
_entity.pdbx_description
1 polymer ?
#
loop_
_entity_poly.entity_id
_entity_poly.type
_entity_poly.pdbx_seq_one_letter_code
_entity_poly.pdbx_strand_id
1 'polypeptide(L)'
;VARVFLREGNGDIKVNGKKVDDYFGNPSFVYVVKQPLAVTDTETKYDILINVKGGGPSGQAGACRHGIARSQAARSSSPILAMGMICLTLMMTEVSPA
;
A
#
# COMPACT_ATOMS: atom_id res chain seq x y z
N VAL A 1 -10.70 -5.70 4.20
CA VAL A 1 -10.30 -6.32 2.90
C VAL A 1 -9.88 -5.21 1.93
N ALA A 2 -8.74 -5.33 1.27
CA ALA A 2 -8.25 -4.37 0.29
C ALA A 2 -8.11 -5.04 -1.09
N ARG A 3 -8.67 -4.41 -2.13
CA ARG A 3 -8.49 -4.79 -3.54
C ARG A 3 -7.64 -3.72 -4.21
N VAL A 4 -6.53 -4.14 -4.81
CA VAL A 4 -5.59 -3.24 -5.48
C VAL A 4 -5.60 -3.54 -6.97
N PHE A 5 -5.72 -2.49 -7.77
CA PHE A 5 -5.56 -2.52 -9.20
C PHE A 5 -4.32 -1.71 -9.55
N LEU A 6 -3.38 -2.36 -10.22
CA LEU A 6 -2.14 -1.75 -10.71
C LEU A 6 -2.29 -1.52 -12.21
N ARG A 7 -2.03 -0.30 -12.66
CA ARG A 7 -1.97 0.06 -14.08
C ARG A 7 -0.66 0.82 -14.33
N GLU A 8 -0.04 0.60 -15.48
CA GLU A 8 1.09 1.41 -15.93
C GLU A 8 0.59 2.81 -16.29
N GLY A 9 1.18 3.84 -15.69
CA GLY A 9 0.61 5.19 -15.69
C GLY A 9 1.54 6.24 -15.08
N ASN A 10 0.96 7.29 -14.50
CA ASN A 10 1.65 8.53 -14.15
C ASN A 10 2.05 8.63 -12.66
N GLY A 11 1.75 7.61 -11.85
CA GLY A 11 2.06 7.59 -10.42
C GLY A 11 0.89 8.04 -9.52
N ASP A 12 -0.34 8.04 -10.03
CA ASP A 12 -1.51 8.46 -9.26
C ASP A 12 -1.98 7.35 -8.30
N ILE A 13 -1.98 7.64 -7.00
CA ILE A 13 -2.49 6.73 -5.96
C ILE A 13 -3.86 7.21 -5.49
N LYS A 14 -4.89 6.39 -5.74
CA LYS A 14 -6.28 6.67 -5.36
C LYS A 14 -6.84 5.56 -4.48
N VAL A 15 -7.44 5.95 -3.35
CA VAL A 15 -8.12 5.08 -2.40
C VAL A 15 -9.60 5.43 -2.37
N ASN A 16 -10.46 4.48 -2.74
CA ASN A 16 -11.91 4.63 -2.79
C ASN A 16 -12.37 5.88 -3.57
N GLY A 17 -11.66 6.20 -4.67
CA GLY A 17 -11.92 7.37 -5.51
C GLY A 17 -11.34 8.71 -5.02
N LYS A 18 -10.66 8.74 -3.87
CA LYS A 18 -9.98 9.92 -3.30
C LYS A 18 -8.46 9.76 -3.35
N LYS A 19 -7.70 10.86 -3.27
CA LYS A 19 -6.23 10.78 -3.13
C LYS A 19 -5.86 10.20 -1.76
N VAL A 20 -4.69 9.56 -1.68
CA VAL A 20 -4.22 8.94 -0.43
C VAL A 20 -4.08 9.96 0.71
N ASP A 21 -3.60 11.16 0.39
CA ASP A 21 -3.45 12.27 1.34
C ASP A 21 -4.80 12.72 1.90
N ASP A 22 -5.82 12.85 1.04
CA ASP A 22 -7.19 13.24 1.44
C ASP A 22 -7.93 12.13 2.20
N TYR A 23 -7.61 10.85 1.94
CA TYR A 23 -8.29 9.73 2.56
C TYR A 23 -7.81 9.48 3.99
N PHE A 24 -6.49 9.48 4.20
CA PHE A 24 -5.93 9.19 5.52
C PHE A 24 -5.78 10.43 6.39
N GLY A 25 -5.61 11.63 5.81
CA GLY A 25 -5.44 12.91 6.51
C GLY A 25 -4.18 13.04 7.38
N ASN A 26 -3.56 11.92 7.78
CA ASN A 26 -2.37 11.85 8.61
C ASN A 26 -1.17 11.38 7.77
N PRO A 27 -0.06 12.14 7.75
CA PRO A 27 1.12 11.81 6.93
C PRO A 27 1.74 10.45 7.26
N SER A 28 1.61 9.95 8.50
CA SER A 28 2.14 8.63 8.87
C SER A 28 1.51 7.50 8.06
N PHE A 29 0.19 7.54 7.82
CA PHE A 29 -0.47 6.49 7.03
C PHE A 29 -0.14 6.60 5.54
N VAL A 30 0.01 7.83 5.03
CA VAL A 30 0.46 8.08 3.66
C VAL A 30 1.86 7.50 3.45
N TYR A 31 2.75 7.69 4.42
CA TYR A 31 4.11 7.15 4.38
C TYR A 31 4.11 5.62 4.33
N VAL A 32 3.31 4.95 5.16
CA VAL A 32 3.18 3.48 5.18
C VAL A 32 2.72 2.92 3.82
N VAL A 33 1.83 3.62 3.13
CA VAL A 33 1.34 3.21 1.80
C VAL A 33 2.40 3.44 0.71
N LYS A 34 3.25 4.46 0.85
CA LYS A 34 4.33 4.79 -0.10
C LYS A 34 5.61 3.97 0.09
N GLN A 35 5.87 3.44 1.28
CA GLN A 35 7.04 2.57 1.57
C GLN A 35 7.36 1.51 0.47
N PRO A 36 6.41 0.70 -0.02
CA PRO A 36 6.72 -0.30 -1.05
C PRO A 36 7.11 0.31 -2.41
N LEU A 37 6.62 1.52 -2.71
CA LEU A 37 6.94 2.22 -3.97
C LEU A 37 8.31 2.89 -3.91
N ALA A 38 8.69 3.41 -2.74
CA ALA A 38 10.01 3.97 -2.48
C ALA A 38 11.13 2.92 -2.61
N VAL A 39 10.87 1.67 -2.20
CA VAL A 39 11.85 0.57 -2.28
C VAL A 39 12.09 0.11 -3.72
N THR A 40 11.09 0.30 -4.59
CA THR A 40 11.13 -0.15 -5.98
C THR A 40 11.37 0.98 -6.96
N ASP A 41 11.54 2.23 -6.48
CA ASP A 41 11.66 3.44 -7.29
C ASP A 41 10.63 3.52 -8.43
N THR A 42 9.40 3.09 -8.14
CA THR A 42 8.31 2.97 -9.13
C THR A 42 7.17 3.94 -8.88
N GLU A 43 7.38 4.93 -8.02
CA GLU A 43 6.38 5.93 -7.63
C GLU A 43 5.75 6.65 -8.83
N THR A 44 6.50 6.85 -9.92
CA THR A 44 6.04 7.58 -11.12
C THR A 44 5.57 6.68 -12.25
N LYS A 45 5.67 5.36 -12.11
CA LYS A 45 5.43 4.41 -13.22
C LYS A 45 4.07 3.75 -13.18
N TYR A 46 3.41 3.74 -12.02
CA TYR A 46 2.19 2.99 -11.82
C TYR A 46 1.09 3.86 -11.21
N ASP A 47 -0.08 3.82 -11.84
CA ASP A 47 -1.32 4.28 -11.24
C ASP A 47 -1.92 3.16 -10.40
N ILE A 48 -2.25 3.49 -9.15
CA ILE A 48 -2.72 2.54 -8.15
C ILE A 48 -4.12 2.93 -7.74
N LEU A 49 -5.07 2.05 -8.02
CA LEU A 49 -6.47 2.19 -7.61
C LEU A 49 -6.77 1.15 -6.53
N ILE A 50 -7.09 1.63 -5.34
CA ILE A 50 -7.34 0.79 -4.17
C ILE A 50 -8.79 0.94 -3.74
N ASN A 51 -9.47 -0.18 -3.59
CA ASN A 51 -10.78 -0.23 -2.96
C ASN A 51 -10.68 -1.00 -1.64
N VAL A 52 -10.94 -0.32 -0.53
CA VAL A 52 -10.89 -0.86 0.82
C VAL A 52 -12.28 -0.88 1.42
N LYS A 53 -12.62 -2.00 2.08
CA LYS A 53 -13.88 -2.17 2.81
C LYS A 53 -13.62 -2.82 4.17
N GLY A 54 -14.24 -2.27 5.21
CA GLY A 54 -14.15 -2.70 6.60
C GLY A 54 -12.86 -2.26 7.32
N GLY A 55 -12.81 -2.51 8.64
CA GLY A 55 -11.67 -2.19 9.51
C GLY A 55 -11.53 -0.71 9.89
N GLY A 56 -10.59 -0.40 10.78
CA GLY A 56 -10.20 0.97 11.16
C GLY A 56 -9.09 1.57 10.27
N PRO A 57 -8.75 2.85 10.42
CA PRO A 57 -7.83 3.57 9.53
C PRO A 57 -6.41 2.97 9.50
N SER A 58 -5.89 2.55 10.66
CA SER A 58 -4.58 1.89 10.77
C SER A 58 -4.53 0.53 10.06
N GLY A 59 -5.54 -0.31 10.28
CA GLY A 59 -5.64 -1.62 9.62
C GLY A 59 -5.83 -1.51 8.11
N GLN A 60 -6.52 -0.47 7.63
CA GLN A 60 -6.66 -0.18 6.21
C GLN A 60 -5.33 0.25 5.58
N ALA A 61 -4.54 1.11 6.23
CA ALA A 61 -3.22 1.51 5.73
C ALA A 61 -2.28 0.30 5.56
N GLY A 62 -2.24 -0.59 6.55
CA GLY A 62 -1.47 -1.84 6.49
C GLY A 62 -1.96 -2.78 5.37
N ALA A 63 -3.27 -2.91 5.19
CA ALA A 63 -3.84 -3.71 4.11
C ALA A 63 -3.52 -3.14 2.72
N CYS A 64 -3.54 -1.81 2.54
CA CYS A 64 -3.15 -1.14 1.31
C CYS A 64 -1.66 -1.39 0.99
N ARG A 65 -0.76 -1.24 1.97
CA ARG A 65 0.67 -1.55 1.82
C ARG A 65 0.88 -2.96 1.30
N HIS A 66 0.21 -3.93 1.91
CA HIS A 66 0.29 -5.33 1.49
C HIS A 66 -0.27 -5.60 0.10
N GLY A 67 -1.39 -4.98 -0.26
CA GLY A 67 -1.98 -5.13 -1.58
C GLY A 67 -1.06 -4.62 -2.68
N ILE A 68 -0.39 -3.49 -2.46
CA ILE A 68 0.58 -2.92 -3.40
C ILE A 68 1.80 -3.84 -3.54
N ALA A 69 2.41 -4.23 -2.41
CA ALA A 69 3.58 -5.09 -2.42
C ALA A 69 3.31 -6.43 -3.13
N ARG A 70 2.13 -7.04 -2.89
CA ARG A 70 1.72 -8.28 -3.58
C ARG A 70 1.54 -8.09 -5.08
N SER A 71 0.87 -7.00 -5.48
CA SER A 71 0.60 -6.71 -6.89
C SER A 71 1.91 -6.46 -7.65
N GLN A 72 2.87 -5.79 -7.00
CA GLN A 72 4.18 -5.52 -7.56
C GLN A 72 5.07 -6.78 -7.61
N ALA A 73 5.02 -7.61 -6.57
CA ALA A 73 5.73 -8.89 -6.54
C ALA A 73 5.25 -9.86 -7.63
N ALA A 74 3.96 -9.83 -7.96
CA ALA A 74 3.43 -10.61 -9.08
C ALA A 74 3.95 -10.12 -10.46
N ARG A 75 4.43 -8.87 -10.55
CA ARG A 75 4.96 -8.27 -11.78
C ARG A 75 6.49 -8.40 -11.88
N SER A 76 7.21 -8.34 -10.76
CA SER A 76 8.68 -8.39 -10.70
C SER A 76 9.20 -9.79 -10.40
N SER A 77 10.18 -10.28 -11.16
CA SER A 77 10.79 -11.62 -11.03
C SER A 77 11.63 -11.85 -9.76
N SER A 78 11.65 -10.91 -8.81
CA SER A 78 12.48 -10.93 -7.59
C SER A 78 11.63 -11.20 -6.33
N PRO A 79 11.35 -12.47 -5.98
CA PRO A 79 10.47 -12.84 -4.86
C PRO A 79 11.05 -12.52 -3.46
N ILE A 80 12.35 -12.27 -3.37
CA ILE A 80 13.09 -12.18 -2.10
C ILE A 80 12.75 -10.89 -1.34
N LEU A 81 12.59 -9.76 -2.05
CA LEU A 81 12.23 -8.47 -1.45
C LEU A 81 10.77 -8.45 -0.93
N ALA A 82 9.88 -9.13 -1.64
CA ALA A 82 8.46 -9.16 -1.33
C ALA A 82 8.17 -9.94 -0.04
N MET A 83 8.84 -11.07 0.17
CA MET A 83 8.56 -11.95 1.31
C MET A 83 8.94 -11.29 2.66
N GLY A 84 10.08 -10.60 2.71
CA GLY A 84 10.52 -9.88 3.92
C GLY A 84 9.58 -8.74 4.30
N MET A 85 9.11 -7.97 3.33
CA MET A 85 8.22 -6.83 3.57
C MET A 85 6.78 -7.26 3.89
N ILE A 86 6.32 -8.38 3.32
CA ILE A 86 5.00 -8.94 3.61
C ILE A 86 4.97 -9.54 5.02
N CYS A 87 6.00 -10.29 5.43
CA CYS A 87 6.01 -10.95 6.73
C CYS A 87 6.15 -9.95 7.90
N LEU A 88 7.03 -8.95 7.80
CA LEU A 88 7.31 -8.02 8.91
C LEU A 88 6.11 -7.12 9.27
N THR A 89 5.20 -6.91 8.32
CA THR A 89 4.01 -6.08 8.52
C THR A 89 2.99 -6.73 9.43
N LEU A 90 2.85 -8.06 9.39
CA LEU A 90 1.85 -8.78 10.19
C LEU A 90 2.11 -8.66 11.69
N MET A 91 3.36 -8.39 12.09
CA MET A 91 3.74 -8.15 13.49
C MET A 91 3.61 -6.69 13.93
N MET A 92 3.56 -5.72 13.01
CA MET A 92 3.61 -4.28 13.35
C MET A 92 2.23 -3.60 13.39
N THR A 93 1.16 -4.25 12.90
CA THR A 93 -0.21 -3.72 13.01
C THR A 93 -0.86 -3.94 14.38
N GLU A 94 -0.15 -4.56 15.34
CA GLU A 94 -0.54 -4.68 16.75
C GLU A 94 0.09 -3.58 17.63
N VAL A 95 0.48 -2.41 17.09
CA VAL A 95 0.84 -1.25 17.91
C VAL A 95 0.15 0.00 17.40
N SER A 96 -1.11 0.14 17.79
CA SER A 96 -1.68 1.44 18.10
C SER A 96 -2.68 1.26 19.24
N PRO A 97 -2.25 1.31 20.51
CA PRO A 97 -3.18 1.41 21.62
C PRO A 97 -3.77 2.82 21.62
N ALA A 98 -5.08 2.91 21.43
CA ALA A 98 -5.91 4.01 21.87
C ALA A 98 -7.13 3.42 22.57
#